data_AF-A0A2S4KZ66-F1
#
_entry.id   AF-A0A2S4KZ66-F1
#
_cell.length_a   1.000
_cell.length_b   1.000
_cell.length_c   1.000
_cell.angle_alpha   90.00
_cell.angle_beta   90.00
_cell.angle_gamma   90.00
#
_symmetry.space_group_name_H-M   'P 1'
#
loop_
_entity.id
_entity.type
_entity.pdbx_description
1 polymer ?
#
loop_
_entity_poly.entity_id
_entity_poly.type
_entity_poly.pdbx_seq_one_letter_code
_entity_poly.pdbx_strand_id
1 'polypeptide(L)'
;MRGTDNGVYQKTRNNSIWEPSILGWTSLGGTAIDDIVPVSTAPNHLDLFFQGTDNAVYQKSWNGSAWVPSAMEWTRLGGVIMSRPSAVAWDDKRITLAAQFQDNDVQMEWDGSTWKDCSRLAEFYEIGE
;
A
#
# COMPACT_ATOMS: atom_id res chain seq x y z
N MET A 1 -8.53 7.23 2.26
CA MET A 1 -8.33 7.89 3.57
C MET A 1 -8.73 6.95 4.69
N ARG A 2 -8.28 7.22 5.92
CA ARG A 2 -8.76 6.55 7.12
C ARG A 2 -9.95 7.30 7.72
N GLY A 3 -11.00 6.59 8.12
CA GLY A 3 -12.16 7.13 8.85
C GLY A 3 -11.88 7.24 10.36
N THR A 4 -12.77 7.91 11.09
CA THR A 4 -12.69 8.01 12.57
C THR A 4 -12.90 6.68 13.28
N ASP A 5 -13.48 5.70 12.59
CA ASP A 5 -13.66 4.32 13.00
C ASP A 5 -12.48 3.40 12.61
N ASN A 6 -11.38 4.00 12.13
CA ASN A 6 -10.23 3.30 11.56
C ASN A 6 -10.51 2.55 10.25
N GLY A 7 -11.72 2.65 9.69
CA GLY A 7 -12.05 2.04 8.40
C GLY A 7 -11.31 2.71 7.24
N VAL A 8 -11.07 1.96 6.15
CA VAL A 8 -10.46 2.52 4.94
C VAL A 8 -11.53 2.91 3.94
N TYR A 9 -11.46 4.15 3.46
CA TYR A 9 -12.46 4.73 2.58
C TYR A 9 -11.85 5.35 1.33
N GLN A 10 -12.57 5.26 0.22
CA GLN A 10 -12.23 5.95 -1.02
C GLN A 10 -13.40 6.77 -1.57
N LYS A 11 -13.06 7.71 -2.44
CA LYS A 11 -13.98 8.38 -3.36
C LYS A 11 -13.21 8.68 -4.64
N THR A 12 -13.91 8.64 -5.76
CA THR A 12 -13.29 8.80 -7.09
C THR A 12 -14.00 9.90 -7.85
N ARG A 13 -13.29 10.62 -8.72
CA ARG A 13 -13.88 11.66 -9.56
C ARG A 13 -13.81 11.27 -11.03
N ASN A 14 -14.95 11.26 -11.73
CA ASN A 14 -15.05 10.89 -13.15
C ASN A 14 -15.23 12.13 -14.06
N ASN A 15 -14.18 12.95 -14.22
CA ASN A 15 -14.19 14.22 -14.98
C ASN A 15 -15.17 15.31 -14.49
N SER A 16 -16.29 14.97 -13.83
CA SER A 16 -17.34 15.92 -13.46
C SER A 16 -17.93 15.65 -12.06
N ILE A 17 -18.17 14.40 -11.68
CA ILE A 17 -18.81 14.07 -10.40
C ILE A 17 -17.88 13.29 -9.47
N TRP A 18 -18.09 13.47 -8.17
CA TRP A 18 -17.49 12.62 -7.13
C TRP A 18 -18.43 11.44 -6.87
N GLU A 19 -17.88 10.24 -6.90
CA GLU A 19 -18.56 8.99 -6.58
C GLU A 19 -18.09 8.48 -5.21
N PRO A 20 -19.00 7.94 -4.36
CA PRO A 20 -20.42 7.67 -4.66
C PRO A 20 -21.30 8.92 -4.63
N SER A 21 -20.88 9.99 -3.95
CA SER A 21 -21.48 11.33 -4.02
C SER A 21 -20.50 12.35 -3.43
N ILE A 22 -20.86 13.64 -3.42
CA ILE A 22 -20.06 14.70 -2.78
C ILE A 22 -19.92 14.52 -1.25
N LEU A 23 -20.92 13.90 -0.61
CA LEU A 23 -20.94 13.67 0.84
C LEU A 23 -20.57 12.22 1.22
N GLY A 24 -20.59 11.30 0.26
CA GLY A 24 -20.42 9.87 0.50
C GLY A 24 -19.00 9.39 0.27
N TRP A 25 -18.69 8.26 0.90
CA TRP A 25 -17.45 7.52 0.73
C TRP A 25 -17.76 6.04 0.57
N THR A 26 -16.98 5.35 -0.26
CA THR A 26 -17.06 3.90 -0.41
C THR A 26 -16.08 3.25 0.56
N SER A 27 -16.58 2.38 1.45
CA SER A 27 -15.72 1.57 2.30
C SER A 27 -14.96 0.55 1.46
N LEU A 28 -13.69 0.36 1.79
CA LEU A 28 -12.82 -0.67 1.26
C LEU A 28 -12.56 -1.79 2.29
N GLY A 29 -13.30 -1.78 3.41
CA GLY A 29 -13.03 -2.60 4.58
C GLY A 29 -11.71 -2.22 5.27
N GLY A 30 -11.11 -3.19 5.97
CA GLY A 30 -9.85 -3.01 6.69
C GLY A 30 -9.95 -2.14 7.95
N THR A 31 -8.92 -2.22 8.80
CA THR A 31 -8.79 -1.41 10.02
C THR A 31 -7.37 -0.86 10.06
N ALA A 32 -7.20 0.41 9.69
CA ALA A 32 -5.92 1.08 9.61
C ALA A 32 -5.61 1.87 10.89
N ILE A 33 -4.38 1.80 11.39
CA ILE A 33 -3.96 2.62 12.52
C ILE A 33 -3.31 3.94 12.09
N ASP A 34 -2.92 4.04 10.82
CA ASP A 34 -2.35 5.22 10.18
C ASP A 34 -3.10 5.59 8.89
N ASP A 35 -2.75 6.73 8.30
CA ASP A 35 -3.28 7.11 6.99
C ASP A 35 -2.84 6.17 5.87
N ILE A 36 -3.66 6.15 4.81
CA ILE A 36 -3.48 5.30 3.64
C ILE A 36 -2.45 5.93 2.70
N VAL A 37 -1.56 5.09 2.18
CA VAL A 37 -0.50 5.47 1.24
C VAL A 37 -0.87 4.98 -0.15
N PRO A 38 -1.28 5.87 -1.08
CA PRO A 38 -1.54 5.51 -2.46
C PRO A 38 -0.26 5.59 -3.32
N VAL A 39 -0.12 4.67 -4.26
CA VAL A 39 0.88 4.73 -5.33
C VAL A 39 0.30 4.15 -6.63
N SER A 40 0.71 4.68 -7.77
CA SER A 40 0.27 4.21 -9.08
C SER A 40 1.47 3.76 -9.89
N THR A 41 1.43 2.52 -10.39
CA THR A 41 2.47 1.94 -11.25
C THR A 41 2.17 2.15 -12.74
N ALA A 42 0.90 2.36 -13.10
CA ALA A 42 0.45 2.56 -14.47
C ALA A 42 -0.89 3.31 -14.50
N PRO A 43 -1.29 3.91 -15.64
CA PRO A 43 -2.62 4.46 -15.82
C PRO A 43 -3.69 3.42 -15.46
N ASN A 44 -4.68 3.84 -14.67
CA ASN A 44 -5.76 2.97 -14.17
C ASN A 44 -5.28 1.79 -13.29
N HIS A 45 -4.08 1.88 -12.70
CA HIS A 45 -3.60 0.97 -11.66
C HIS A 45 -3.27 1.76 -10.39
N LEU A 46 -3.74 1.28 -9.23
CA LEU A 46 -3.52 1.94 -7.94
C LEU A 46 -3.28 0.90 -6.85
N ASP A 47 -2.18 1.01 -6.13
CA ASP A 47 -1.91 0.24 -4.93
C ASP A 47 -2.08 1.13 -3.70
N LEU A 48 -2.79 0.61 -2.71
CA LEU A 48 -2.99 1.24 -1.41
C LEU A 48 -2.27 0.44 -0.34
N PHE A 49 -1.58 1.13 0.56
CA PHE A 49 -0.90 0.53 1.70
C PHE A 49 -1.31 1.20 3.01
N PHE A 50 -1.35 0.43 4.10
CA PHE A 50 -1.48 0.95 5.45
C PHE A 50 -0.92 -0.01 6.51
N GLN A 51 -0.74 0.49 7.74
CA GLN A 51 -0.41 -0.31 8.92
C GLN A 51 -1.68 -0.82 9.62
N GLY A 52 -1.82 -2.14 9.75
CA GLY A 52 -2.92 -2.76 10.47
C GLY A 52 -2.73 -2.74 11.99
N THR A 53 -3.76 -3.14 12.73
CA THR A 53 -3.74 -3.20 14.21
C THR A 53 -2.78 -4.25 14.76
N ASP A 54 -2.33 -5.19 13.93
CA ASP A 54 -1.31 -6.19 14.22
C ASP A 54 0.11 -5.75 13.80
N ASN A 55 0.28 -4.46 13.46
CA ASN A 55 1.50 -3.85 12.94
C ASN A 55 2.00 -4.39 11.60
N ALA A 56 1.21 -5.22 10.91
CA ALA A 56 1.55 -5.65 9.57
C ALA A 56 1.21 -4.59 8.53
N VAL A 57 1.91 -4.65 7.40
CA VAL A 57 1.55 -3.89 6.20
C VAL A 57 0.45 -4.65 5.46
N TYR A 58 -0.59 -3.91 5.10
CA TYR A 58 -1.70 -4.39 4.25
C TYR A 58 -1.68 -3.69 2.91
N GLN A 59 -2.10 -4.42 1.87
CA GLN A 59 -2.14 -3.94 0.50
C GLN A 59 -3.47 -4.28 -0.18
N LYS A 60 -3.91 -3.38 -1.07
CA LYS A 60 -5.05 -3.57 -1.95
C LYS A 60 -4.78 -2.90 -3.28
N SER A 61 -5.06 -3.59 -4.38
CA SER A 61 -4.81 -3.09 -5.73
C SER A 61 -6.10 -2.84 -6.49
N TRP A 62 -6.19 -1.72 -7.18
CA TRP A 62 -7.14 -1.52 -8.26
C TRP A 62 -6.48 -1.98 -9.57
N ASN A 63 -7.00 -3.05 -10.16
CA ASN A 63 -6.43 -3.64 -11.38
C ASN A 63 -7.00 -3.03 -12.68
N GLY A 64 -7.67 -1.89 -12.57
CA GLY A 64 -8.34 -1.22 -13.68
C GLY A 64 -9.82 -1.59 -13.85
N SER A 65 -10.29 -2.64 -13.18
CA SER A 65 -11.69 -3.08 -13.23
C SER A 65 -12.28 -3.40 -11.85
N ALA A 66 -11.46 -3.86 -10.91
CA ALA A 66 -11.90 -4.24 -9.58
C ALA A 66 -10.79 -4.04 -8.54
N TRP A 67 -11.20 -3.95 -7.29
CA TRP A 67 -10.31 -4.08 -6.15
C TRP A 67 -9.95 -5.54 -5.88
N VAL A 68 -8.66 -5.80 -5.68
CA VAL A 68 -8.07 -7.09 -5.36
C VAL A 68 -7.53 -7.03 -3.92
N PRO A 69 -7.78 -8.03 -3.06
CA PRO A 69 -8.38 -9.35 -3.35
C PRO A 69 -9.91 -9.33 -3.56
N SER A 70 -10.62 -8.39 -2.95
CA SER A 70 -12.05 -8.17 -3.15
C SER A 70 -12.42 -6.71 -2.83
N ALA A 71 -13.70 -6.34 -2.88
CA ALA A 71 -14.14 -4.99 -2.49
C ALA A 71 -13.82 -4.64 -1.02
N MET A 72 -13.87 -5.62 -0.11
CA MET A 72 -13.80 -5.40 1.34
C MET A 72 -12.55 -5.98 2.01
N GLU A 73 -11.81 -6.86 1.34
CA GLU A 73 -10.65 -7.53 1.94
C GLU A 73 -9.32 -6.90 1.52
N TRP A 74 -8.28 -7.19 2.30
CA TRP A 74 -6.93 -6.68 2.09
C TRP A 74 -5.93 -7.82 2.12
N THR A 75 -4.93 -7.77 1.26
CA THR A 75 -3.80 -8.70 1.30
C THR A 75 -2.89 -8.30 2.46
N ARG A 76 -2.71 -9.19 3.43
CA ARG A 76 -1.73 -9.01 4.49
C ARG A 76 -0.35 -9.34 3.94
N LEU A 77 0.50 -8.34 3.78
CA LEU A 77 1.88 -8.54 3.32
C LEU A 77 2.80 -9.00 4.46
N GLY A 78 2.43 -8.75 5.72
CA GLY A 78 3.25 -9.09 6.89
C GLY A 78 4.17 -7.94 7.32
N GLY A 79 5.30 -8.29 7.94
CA GLY A 79 6.16 -7.33 8.63
C GLY A 79 5.60 -6.88 10.00
N VAL A 80 6.43 -6.15 10.74
CA VAL A 80 6.04 -5.43 11.97
C VAL A 80 6.63 -4.03 11.90
N ILE A 81 5.83 -3.08 11.43
CA ILE A 81 6.23 -1.68 11.29
C ILE A 81 5.82 -0.87 12.54
N MET A 82 6.58 0.18 12.81
CA MET A 82 6.44 1.11 13.94
C MET A 82 6.15 2.54 13.46
N SER A 83 6.08 2.75 12.14
CA SER A 83 5.72 4.02 11.52
C SER A 83 4.85 3.79 10.30
N ARG A 84 4.04 4.79 9.94
CA ARG A 84 3.32 4.83 8.66
C ARG A 84 4.27 4.49 7.50
N PRO A 85 3.87 3.59 6.58
CA PRO A 85 4.69 3.31 5.41
C PRO A 85 4.77 4.54 4.49
N SER A 86 5.73 4.52 3.58
CA SER A 86 5.85 5.42 2.44
C SER A 86 6.14 4.58 1.21
N ALA A 87 5.50 4.89 0.08
CA ALA A 87 5.57 4.07 -1.13
C ALA A 87 6.05 4.89 -2.33
N VAL A 88 6.85 4.28 -3.20
CA VAL A 88 7.20 4.84 -4.51
C VAL A 88 7.20 3.73 -5.56
N ALA A 89 6.69 4.03 -6.75
CA ALA A 89 6.80 3.15 -7.91
C ALA A 89 8.02 3.55 -8.73
N TRP A 90 8.82 2.56 -9.13
CA TRP A 90 9.97 2.76 -10.01
C TRP A 90 9.60 2.57 -11.47
N ASP A 91 8.74 1.58 -11.72
CA ASP A 91 8.19 1.23 -13.03
C ASP A 91 6.80 0.57 -12.85
N ASP A 92 6.30 -0.05 -13.91
CA ASP A 92 4.98 -0.69 -13.96
C ASP A 92 4.86 -1.92 -13.07
N LYS A 93 5.96 -2.41 -12.48
CA LYS A 93 6.04 -3.68 -11.75
C LYS A 93 6.69 -3.57 -10.38
N ARG A 94 7.39 -2.49 -10.08
CA ARG A 94 8.18 -2.37 -8.85
C ARG A 94 7.73 -1.21 -7.98
N ILE A 95 7.38 -1.54 -6.73
CA ILE A 95 7.07 -0.61 -5.65
C ILE A 95 8.07 -0.84 -4.51
N THR A 96 8.73 0.22 -4.06
CA THR A 96 9.48 0.20 -2.80
C THR A 96 8.62 0.79 -1.69
N LEU A 97 8.66 0.15 -0.53
CA LEU A 97 8.03 0.65 0.69
C LEU A 97 9.09 0.92 1.76
N ALA A 98 8.97 2.04 2.44
CA ALA A 98 9.83 2.40 3.55
C ALA A 98 8.98 2.64 4.80
N ALA A 99 9.41 2.08 5.91
CA ALA A 99 8.79 2.23 7.22
C ALA A 99 9.84 1.88 8.27
N GLN A 100 9.76 2.44 9.46
CA GLN A 100 10.54 1.96 10.58
C GLN A 100 9.98 0.60 11.02
N PHE A 101 10.82 -0.42 11.14
CA PHE A 101 10.46 -1.75 11.63
C PHE A 101 10.84 -1.92 13.09
N GLN A 102 10.23 -2.93 13.75
CA GLN A 102 10.48 -3.24 15.16
C GLN A 102 11.96 -3.55 15.45
N ASP A 103 12.69 -4.07 14.47
CA ASP A 103 14.12 -4.39 14.52
C ASP A 103 15.05 -3.21 14.18
N ASN A 104 14.50 -2.00 14.04
CA ASN A 104 15.17 -0.77 13.60
C ASN A 104 15.62 -0.76 12.12
N ASP A 105 15.16 -1.70 11.30
CA ASP A 105 15.28 -1.55 9.85
C ASP A 105 14.31 -0.45 9.34
N VAL A 106 14.60 0.12 8.18
CA VAL A 106 13.87 1.28 7.62
C VAL A 106 13.35 1.07 6.19
N GLN A 107 13.77 0.02 5.48
CA GLN A 107 13.43 -0.16 4.06
C GLN A 107 13.14 -1.62 3.68
N MET A 108 11.97 -1.85 3.09
CA MET A 108 11.64 -3.13 2.48
C MET A 108 11.05 -2.98 1.06
N GLU A 109 11.59 -3.72 0.11
CA GLU A 109 11.04 -3.81 -1.24
C GLU A 109 9.99 -4.92 -1.31
N TRP A 110 8.83 -4.65 -1.91
CA TRP A 110 7.83 -5.67 -2.20
C TRP A 110 7.95 -6.08 -3.67
N ASP A 111 8.30 -7.35 -3.92
CA ASP A 111 8.51 -7.86 -5.28
C ASP A 111 7.27 -8.48 -5.94
N GLY A 112 6.11 -8.35 -5.29
CA GLY A 112 4.86 -9.00 -5.69
C GLY A 112 4.57 -10.31 -4.96
N SER A 113 5.51 -10.84 -4.17
CA SER A 113 5.35 -12.10 -3.44
C SER A 113 6.00 -12.15 -2.06
N THR A 114 7.12 -11.46 -1.85
CA THR A 114 7.81 -11.38 -0.56
C THR A 114 8.39 -10.00 -0.32
N TRP A 115 8.59 -9.68 0.95
CA TRP A 115 9.41 -8.55 1.35
C TRP A 115 10.90 -8.89 1.21
N LYS A 116 11.67 -7.90 0.75
CA LYS A 116 13.13 -7.94 0.74
C LYS A 116 13.66 -6.76 1.53
N ASP A 117 14.55 -7.04 2.48
CA ASP A 117 15.32 -6.02 3.18
C ASP A 117 16.34 -5.40 2.21
N CYS A 118 16.32 -4.07 2.08
CA CYS A 118 17.23 -3.35 1.20
C CYS A 118 18.65 -3.22 1.78
N SER A 119 18.84 -3.33 3.10
CA SER A 119 20.14 -3.22 3.76
C SER A 119 21.09 -4.40 3.44
N ARG A 120 20.56 -5.51 2.90
CA ARG A 120 21.35 -6.65 2.37
C ARG A 120 21.54 -6.64 0.85
N LEU A 121 21.00 -5.64 0.13
CA LEU A 121 21.16 -5.55 -1.34
C LEU A 121 22.46 -4.85 -1.78
N ALA A 122 23.20 -4.22 -0.86
CA ALA A 122 24.56 -3.75 -1.13
C ALA A 122 25.57 -4.90 -1.35
N GLU A 123 25.25 -6.13 -0.94
CA GLU A 123 26.08 -7.32 -1.22
C GLU A 123 25.79 -7.96 -2.59
N PHE A 124 24.71 -7.56 -3.29
CA PHE A 124 24.34 -8.13 -4.59
C PHE A 124 24.62 -7.20 -5.79
N TYR A 125 25.23 -6.03 -5.56
CA TYR A 125 25.75 -5.15 -6.61
C TYR A 125 27.29 -5.20 -6.71
N GLU A 126 27.90 -6.35 -6.42
CA GLU A 126 29.24 -6.70 -6.92
C GLU A 126 29.15 -7.91 -7.84
N ILE A 127 28.41 -7.81 -8.95
CA ILE A 127 28.73 -8.61 -10.15
C ILE A 127 28.16 -7.96 -11.41
N GLY A 128 29.06 -7.45 -12.25
CA GLY A 128 28.88 -7.35 -13.70
C GLY A 128 29.13 -5.98 -14.33
N GLU A 129 30.41 -5.65 -14.57
CA GLU A 129 30.80 -4.99 -15.83
C GLU A 129 30.63 -5.96 -17.01
#